data_AF-A0A1Y5E9K4-F1
#
_entry.id   AF-A0A1Y5E9K4-F1
#
_cell.length_a   1.000
_cell.length_b   1.000
_cell.length_c   1.000
_cell.angle_alpha   90.00
_cell.angle_beta   90.00
_cell.angle_gamma   90.00
#
_symmetry.space_group_name_H-M   'P 1'
#
loop_
_entity.id
_entity.type
_entity.pdbx_description
1 polymer ?
#
loop_
_entity_poly.entity_id
_entity_poly.type
_entity_poly.pdbx_seq_one_letter_code
_entity_poly.pdbx_strand_id
1 'polypeptide(L)'
;MKYSTNSEAFPISGHRPYLRFVIPFASFLLAAILGPIQSAIWHAEQSPNWIKSLSLLHELAVDFQAFVPTGSMMLPYDFFGKMTALIYIGAFIGLLFAGKATDPKEAIAKKFATMFLLIASCADVITYWIAGLENEALRFQSFWLCEVPALALCIASLSIFGGNKIYIEKHLHWTSVLLLATPALALLATASQNYMPHGPLLAVSLVAATLSFSTPSSR
;
A
#
# COMPACT_ATOMS: atom_id res chain seq x y z
N MET A 1 -34.60 -35.71 -26.01
CA MET A 1 -33.34 -35.84 -25.25
C MET A 1 -32.76 -34.44 -25.03
N LYS A 2 -32.88 -33.90 -23.81
CA LYS A 2 -32.20 -32.66 -23.40
C LYS A 2 -31.04 -33.07 -22.48
N TYR A 3 -29.81 -32.80 -22.90
CA TYR A 3 -28.64 -32.95 -22.04
C TYR A 3 -28.67 -31.82 -21.01
N SER A 4 -28.93 -32.17 -19.76
CA SER A 4 -28.71 -31.30 -18.59
C SER A 4 -27.22 -31.39 -18.26
N THR A 5 -26.46 -30.33 -18.59
CA THR A 5 -25.11 -30.14 -18.07
C THR A 5 -25.25 -29.55 -16.67
N ASN A 6 -25.33 -30.41 -15.66
CA ASN A 6 -25.05 -30.01 -14.28
C ASN A 6 -23.56 -29.70 -14.19
N SER A 7 -23.19 -28.45 -14.48
CA SER A 7 -21.91 -27.92 -14.00
C SER A 7 -22.05 -27.77 -12.50
N GLU A 8 -21.55 -28.75 -11.75
CA GLU A 8 -21.29 -28.59 -10.33
C GLU A 8 -20.31 -27.41 -10.18
N ALA A 9 -20.87 -26.26 -9.84
CA ALA A 9 -20.09 -25.13 -9.40
C ALA A 9 -19.36 -25.59 -8.13
N PHE A 10 -18.05 -25.81 -8.24
CA PHE A 10 -17.18 -26.03 -7.08
C PHE A 10 -17.51 -24.97 -6.03
N PRO A 11 -18.04 -25.35 -4.85
CA PRO A 11 -18.27 -24.37 -3.81
C PRO A 11 -16.89 -24.02 -3.27
N ILE A 12 -16.35 -22.88 -3.71
CA ILE A 12 -15.19 -22.22 -3.08
C ILE A 12 -15.68 -21.68 -1.72
N SER A 13 -16.06 -22.59 -0.82
CA SER A 13 -16.62 -22.32 0.52
C SER A 13 -15.59 -22.58 1.62
N GLY A 14 -14.31 -22.44 1.29
CA GLY A 14 -13.18 -22.69 2.20
C GLY A 14 -12.19 -21.54 2.31
N HIS A 15 -12.55 -20.31 1.94
CA HIS A 15 -11.62 -19.18 1.97
C HIS A 15 -11.44 -18.64 3.39
N ARG A 16 -10.45 -19.23 4.08
CA ARG A 16 -9.61 -18.70 5.16
C ARG A 16 -9.86 -17.21 5.45
N PRO A 17 -10.86 -16.88 6.31
CA PRO A 17 -11.26 -15.50 6.59
C PRO A 17 -10.16 -14.70 7.29
N TYR A 18 -9.06 -15.33 7.69
CA TYR A 18 -7.90 -14.68 8.28
C TYR A 18 -7.01 -13.98 7.23
N LEU A 19 -6.94 -14.48 5.99
CA LEU A 19 -6.03 -13.93 4.98
C LEU A 19 -6.38 -12.49 4.60
N ARG A 20 -7.68 -12.14 4.64
CA ARG A 20 -8.15 -10.77 4.39
C ARG A 20 -7.64 -9.75 5.42
N PHE A 21 -7.20 -10.19 6.59
CA PHE A 21 -6.67 -9.33 7.65
C PHE A 21 -5.15 -9.43 7.76
N VAL A 22 -4.62 -10.66 7.69
CA VAL A 22 -3.18 -10.92 7.84
C VAL A 22 -2.39 -10.27 6.72
N ILE A 23 -2.86 -10.35 5.47
CA ILE A 23 -2.12 -9.82 4.33
C ILE A 23 -2.03 -8.28 4.39
N PRO A 24 -3.13 -7.52 4.54
CA PRO A 24 -3.04 -6.07 4.67
C PRO A 24 -2.21 -5.60 5.86
N PHE A 25 -2.35 -6.29 7.01
CA PHE A 25 -1.56 -5.96 8.20
C PHE A 25 -0.06 -6.24 8.01
N ALA A 26 0.30 -7.37 7.40
CA ALA A 26 1.68 -7.69 7.05
C ALA A 26 2.26 -6.65 6.07
N SER A 27 1.47 -6.20 5.10
CA SER A 27 1.88 -5.12 4.17
C SER A 27 2.08 -3.78 4.88
N PHE A 28 1.25 -3.43 5.86
CA PHE A 28 1.47 -2.25 6.71
C PHE A 28 2.79 -2.36 7.50
N LEU A 29 3.04 -3.51 8.14
CA LEU A 29 4.31 -3.74 8.85
C LEU A 29 5.50 -3.66 7.90
N LEU A 30 5.36 -4.23 6.70
CA LEU A 30 6.38 -4.18 5.67
C LEU A 30 6.65 -2.73 5.24
N ALA A 31 5.62 -1.89 5.08
CA ALA A 31 5.79 -0.46 4.80
C ALA A 31 6.51 0.28 5.93
N ALA A 32 6.20 -0.06 7.18
CA ALA A 32 6.83 0.52 8.36
C ALA A 32 8.32 0.13 8.49
N ILE A 33 8.73 -1.00 7.90
CA ILE A 33 10.12 -1.48 7.88
C ILE A 33 10.88 -0.97 6.65
N LEU A 34 10.29 -1.10 5.46
CA LEU A 34 10.95 -0.74 4.19
C LEU A 34 11.08 0.77 4.00
N GLY A 35 10.13 1.57 4.48
CA GLY A 35 10.20 3.03 4.38
C GLY A 35 11.46 3.61 5.03
N PRO A 36 11.76 3.28 6.31
CA PRO A 36 13.01 3.67 6.95
C PRO A 36 14.27 3.16 6.25
N ILE A 37 14.28 1.91 5.75
CA ILE A 37 15.43 1.35 5.01
C ILE A 37 15.70 2.15 3.74
N GLN A 38 14.67 2.39 2.92
CA GLN A 38 14.79 3.16 1.69
C GLN A 38 15.20 4.61 1.95
N SER A 39 14.64 5.24 2.98
CA SER A 39 15.05 6.58 3.41
C SER A 39 16.51 6.62 3.84
N ALA A 40 16.98 5.63 4.61
CA ALA A 40 18.37 5.53 5.03
C ALA A 40 19.33 5.39 3.84
N ILE A 41 18.98 4.55 2.86
CA ILE A 41 19.76 4.37 1.63
C ILE A 41 19.80 5.66 0.81
N TRP A 42 18.66 6.33 0.67
CA TRP A 42 18.53 7.55 -0.14
C TRP A 42 19.29 8.74 0.45
N HIS A 43 19.18 8.97 1.76
CA HIS A 43 19.78 10.13 2.41
C HIS A 43 21.17 9.88 2.99
N ALA A 44 21.57 8.61 3.15
CA ALA A 44 22.82 8.22 3.78
C ALA A 44 23.07 8.98 5.11
N GLU A 45 24.16 9.73 5.21
CA GLU A 45 24.51 10.53 6.40
C GLU A 45 23.49 11.62 6.74
N GLN A 46 22.65 12.03 5.79
CA GLN A 46 21.61 13.05 5.98
C GLN A 46 20.28 12.47 6.49
N SER A 47 20.21 11.17 6.79
CA SER A 47 19.00 10.53 7.29
C SER A 47 18.49 11.13 8.60
N PRO A 48 17.16 11.16 8.83
CA PRO A 48 16.58 11.56 10.11
C PRO A 48 17.18 10.80 11.30
N ASN A 49 17.37 11.47 12.44
CA ASN A 49 18.04 10.90 13.60
C ASN A 49 17.39 9.60 14.11
N TRP A 50 16.06 9.52 14.10
CA TRP A 50 15.37 8.31 14.54
C TRP A 50 15.58 7.12 13.58
N ILE A 51 15.76 7.38 12.27
CA ILE A 51 16.12 6.35 11.29
C ILE A 51 17.55 5.89 11.52
N LYS A 52 18.48 6.81 11.83
CA LYS A 52 19.86 6.46 12.20
C LYS A 52 19.91 5.57 13.45
N SER A 53 19.03 5.79 14.42
CA SER A 53 18.88 4.91 15.59
C SER A 53 18.42 3.49 15.25
N LEU A 54 17.97 3.23 14.01
CA LEU A 54 17.62 1.91 13.49
C LEU A 54 18.78 1.28 12.70
N SER A 55 20.04 1.62 13.01
CA SER A 55 21.23 1.13 12.28
C SER A 55 21.26 -0.39 12.13
N LEU A 56 20.87 -1.14 13.17
CA LEU A 56 20.77 -2.60 13.13
C LEU A 56 19.82 -3.09 12.03
N LEU A 57 18.69 -2.40 11.83
CA LEU A 57 17.72 -2.77 10.81
C LEU A 57 18.26 -2.49 9.40
N HIS A 58 19.06 -1.44 9.25
CA HIS A 58 19.77 -1.16 8.01
C HIS A 58 20.88 -2.18 7.73
N GLU A 59 21.70 -2.54 8.72
CA GLU A 59 22.74 -3.56 8.62
C GLU A 59 22.16 -4.92 8.21
N LEU A 60 21.12 -5.38 8.92
CA LEU A 60 20.41 -6.62 8.58
C LEU A 60 19.81 -6.59 7.18
N ALA A 61 19.36 -5.42 6.71
CA ALA A 61 18.85 -5.26 5.36
C ALA A 61 19.97 -5.40 4.32
N VAL A 62 21.11 -4.74 4.51
CA VAL A 62 22.28 -4.85 3.62
C VAL A 62 22.79 -6.29 3.58
N ASP A 63 22.89 -6.96 4.74
CA ASP A 63 23.28 -8.36 4.82
C ASP A 63 22.28 -9.24 4.07
N PHE A 64 20.98 -9.06 4.30
CA PHE A 64 19.92 -9.80 3.61
C PHE A 64 20.02 -9.67 2.09
N GLN A 65 20.25 -8.46 1.58
CA GLN A 65 20.46 -8.26 0.15
C GLN A 65 21.68 -9.04 -0.37
N ALA A 66 22.79 -9.02 0.37
CA ALA A 66 24.01 -9.75 0.00
C ALA A 66 23.82 -11.27 -0.05
N PHE A 67 22.88 -11.81 0.75
CA PHE A 67 22.50 -13.23 0.72
C PHE A 67 21.61 -13.62 -0.46
N VAL A 68 20.86 -12.67 -1.04
CA VAL A 68 20.02 -12.95 -2.20
C VAL A 68 20.91 -12.92 -3.45
N PRO A 69 20.96 -13.99 -4.27
CA PRO A 69 21.68 -14.00 -5.54
C PRO A 69 20.96 -13.12 -6.55
N THR A 70 21.01 -11.82 -6.32
CA THR A 70 20.78 -10.79 -7.31
C THR A 70 22.06 -10.75 -8.14
N GLY A 71 21.99 -10.93 -9.46
CA GLY A 71 23.18 -10.80 -10.31
C GLY A 71 23.98 -9.54 -9.95
N SER A 72 25.30 -9.57 -10.16
CA SER A 72 26.33 -8.71 -9.54
C SER A 72 26.24 -7.18 -9.74
N MET A 73 25.07 -6.60 -10.03
CA MET A 73 24.87 -5.18 -10.32
C MET A 73 23.61 -4.54 -9.70
N MET A 74 22.80 -5.24 -8.90
CA MET A 74 21.59 -4.61 -8.33
C MET A 74 21.93 -3.70 -7.15
N LEU A 75 21.62 -2.40 -7.26
CA LEU A 75 21.80 -1.46 -6.15
C LEU A 75 20.82 -1.77 -5.01
N PRO A 76 21.22 -1.55 -3.74
CA PRO A 76 20.35 -1.73 -2.57
C PRO A 76 19.01 -1.00 -2.71
N TYR A 77 19.07 0.23 -3.23
CA TYR A 77 17.88 1.05 -3.46
C TYR A 77 16.84 0.34 -4.33
N ASP A 78 17.27 -0.23 -5.47
CA ASP A 78 16.37 -0.92 -6.39
C ASP A 78 15.88 -2.26 -5.83
N PHE A 79 16.73 -2.97 -5.09
CA PHE A 79 16.35 -4.23 -4.47
C PHE A 79 15.18 -4.05 -3.50
N PHE A 80 15.29 -3.10 -2.58
CA PHE A 80 14.24 -2.81 -1.62
C PHE A 80 13.05 -2.10 -2.27
N GLY A 81 13.29 -1.27 -3.29
CA GLY A 81 12.25 -0.70 -4.13
C GLY A 81 11.40 -1.77 -4.82
N LYS A 82 11.97 -2.90 -5.26
CA LYS A 82 11.17 -4.00 -5.81
C LYS A 82 10.22 -4.66 -4.81
N MET A 83 10.56 -4.62 -3.52
CA MET A 83 9.77 -5.24 -2.46
C MET A 83 8.52 -4.43 -2.07
N THR A 84 8.46 -3.15 -2.47
CA THR A 84 7.31 -2.26 -2.22
C THR A 84 6.05 -2.73 -2.91
N ALA A 85 6.17 -3.44 -4.04
CA ALA A 85 5.07 -4.08 -4.73
C ALA A 85 4.23 -4.99 -3.79
N LEU A 86 4.86 -5.62 -2.80
CA LEU A 86 4.16 -6.44 -1.79
C LEU A 86 3.29 -5.58 -0.85
N ILE A 87 3.69 -4.33 -0.59
CA ILE A 87 2.90 -3.38 0.18
C ILE A 87 1.62 -3.02 -0.59
N TYR A 88 1.76 -2.70 -1.88
CA TYR A 88 0.64 -2.42 -2.77
C TYR A 88 -0.36 -3.58 -2.83
N ILE A 89 0.12 -4.81 -2.94
CA ILE A 89 -0.73 -6.01 -2.99
C ILE A 89 -1.60 -6.12 -1.72
N GLY A 90 -1.01 -6.00 -0.53
CA GLY A 90 -1.82 -6.11 0.70
C GLY A 90 -2.70 -4.90 0.96
N ALA A 91 -2.28 -3.69 0.59
CA ALA A 91 -3.15 -2.52 0.62
C ALA A 91 -4.36 -2.70 -0.31
N PHE A 92 -4.14 -3.24 -1.52
CA PHE A 92 -5.20 -3.55 -2.48
C PHE A 92 -6.17 -4.60 -1.94
N ILE A 93 -5.65 -5.70 -1.37
CA ILE A 93 -6.47 -6.72 -0.70
C ILE A 93 -7.28 -6.09 0.43
N GLY A 94 -6.67 -5.23 1.26
CA GLY A 94 -7.35 -4.54 2.35
C GLY A 94 -8.50 -3.67 1.88
N LEU A 95 -8.31 -2.90 0.80
CA LEU A 95 -9.38 -2.09 0.21
C LEU A 95 -10.45 -2.95 -0.48
N LEU A 96 -10.08 -4.03 -1.16
CA LEU A 96 -11.06 -4.93 -1.78
C LEU A 96 -12.00 -5.53 -0.73
N PHE A 97 -11.44 -6.03 0.37
CA PHE A 97 -12.20 -6.68 1.45
C PHE A 97 -12.72 -5.73 2.53
N ALA A 98 -12.40 -4.44 2.48
CA ALA A 98 -13.04 -3.43 3.31
C ALA A 98 -14.57 -3.53 3.15
N GLY A 99 -15.31 -3.31 4.24
CA GLY A 99 -16.75 -3.51 4.31
C GLY A 99 -17.54 -2.92 3.14
N LYS A 100 -18.70 -3.52 2.88
CA LYS A 100 -19.59 -3.06 1.80
C LYS A 100 -19.90 -1.58 2.03
N ALA A 101 -19.66 -0.78 1.01
CA ALA A 101 -20.23 0.57 0.94
C ALA A 101 -21.74 0.44 0.95
N THR A 102 -22.39 1.14 1.86
CA THR A 102 -23.86 1.11 2.01
C THR A 102 -24.54 2.13 1.11
N ASP A 103 -23.78 3.12 0.62
CA ASP A 103 -24.26 4.20 -0.24
C ASP A 103 -23.47 4.27 -1.57
N PRO A 104 -24.10 4.67 -2.69
CA PRO A 104 -23.40 4.85 -3.96
C PRO A 104 -22.20 5.80 -3.91
N LYS A 105 -22.26 6.87 -3.12
CA LYS A 105 -21.15 7.85 -2.98
C LYS A 105 -19.95 7.24 -2.29
N GLU A 106 -20.17 6.43 -1.26
CA GLU A 106 -19.12 5.63 -0.60
C GLU A 106 -18.50 4.63 -1.59
N ALA A 107 -19.35 3.93 -2.35
CA ALA A 107 -18.90 2.93 -3.32
C ALA A 107 -18.03 3.54 -4.42
N ILE A 108 -18.40 4.73 -4.92
CA ILE A 108 -17.64 5.47 -5.92
C ILE A 108 -16.28 5.91 -5.36
N ALA A 109 -16.24 6.50 -4.16
CA ALA A 109 -15.00 6.93 -3.53
C ALA A 109 -14.04 5.75 -3.27
N LYS A 110 -14.58 4.64 -2.75
CA LYS A 110 -13.82 3.39 -2.57
C LYS A 110 -13.28 2.86 -3.91
N LYS A 111 -14.11 2.85 -4.96
CA LYS A 111 -13.70 2.41 -6.30
C LYS A 111 -12.56 3.25 -6.86
N PHE A 112 -12.63 4.58 -6.71
CA PHE A 112 -11.56 5.47 -7.14
C PHE A 112 -10.28 5.26 -6.33
N ALA A 113 -10.37 5.11 -5.00
CA ALA A 113 -9.22 4.80 -4.16
C ALA A 113 -8.51 3.52 -4.63
N THR A 114 -9.26 2.45 -4.88
CA THR A 114 -8.73 1.18 -5.39
C THR A 114 -8.11 1.31 -6.78
N MET A 115 -8.75 2.07 -7.69
CA MET A 115 -8.24 2.31 -9.04
C MET A 115 -6.92 3.08 -9.02
N PHE A 116 -6.84 4.15 -8.24
CA PHE A 116 -5.62 4.95 -8.12
C PHE A 116 -4.50 4.18 -7.42
N LEU A 117 -4.82 3.34 -6.43
CA LEU A 117 -3.83 2.44 -5.83
C LEU A 117 -3.26 1.45 -6.86
N LEU A 118 -4.09 0.93 -7.76
CA LEU A 118 -3.64 0.05 -8.84
C LEU A 118 -2.72 0.80 -9.82
N ILE A 119 -3.06 2.04 -10.20
CA ILE A 119 -2.20 2.87 -11.06
C ILE A 119 -0.85 3.12 -10.38
N ALA A 120 -0.86 3.48 -9.10
CA ALA A 120 0.37 3.66 -8.32
C ALA A 120 1.22 2.38 -8.27
N SER A 121 0.58 1.22 -8.04
CA SER A 121 1.27 -0.07 -8.05
C SER A 121 1.90 -0.40 -9.40
N CYS A 122 1.21 -0.14 -10.52
CA CYS A 122 1.78 -0.33 -11.85
C CYS A 122 2.97 0.60 -12.09
N ALA A 123 2.86 1.85 -11.64
CA ALA A 123 3.92 2.83 -11.76
C ALA A 123 5.17 2.46 -10.93
N ASP A 124 4.98 1.95 -9.72
CA ASP A 124 6.04 1.40 -8.86
C ASP A 124 6.74 0.20 -9.54
N VAL A 125 5.97 -0.73 -10.10
CA VAL A 125 6.53 -1.84 -10.88
C VAL A 125 7.34 -1.34 -12.08
N ILE A 126 6.83 -0.34 -12.81
CA ILE A 126 7.61 0.26 -13.90
C ILE A 126 8.90 0.89 -13.37
N THR A 127 8.83 1.63 -12.26
CA THR A 127 9.97 2.32 -11.64
C THR A 127 11.09 1.36 -11.26
N TYR A 128 10.76 0.27 -10.56
CA TYR A 128 11.76 -0.60 -9.94
C TYR A 128 12.03 -1.89 -10.69
N TRP A 129 11.06 -2.43 -11.44
CA TRP A 129 11.23 -3.69 -12.17
C TRP A 129 11.56 -3.50 -13.65
N ILE A 130 11.02 -2.46 -14.30
CA ILE A 130 11.15 -2.28 -15.75
C ILE A 130 12.21 -1.23 -16.10
N ALA A 131 12.15 -0.05 -15.49
CA ALA A 131 13.05 1.05 -15.80
C ALA A 131 14.51 0.74 -15.43
N GLY A 132 14.71 -0.09 -14.40
CA GLY A 132 16.03 -0.56 -13.98
C GLY A 132 17.04 0.58 -13.78
N LEU A 133 18.32 0.23 -13.85
CA LEU A 133 19.43 1.20 -13.73
C LEU A 133 19.65 2.01 -15.03
N GLU A 134 19.18 1.53 -16.17
CA GLU A 134 19.58 2.06 -17.48
C GLU A 134 18.60 3.10 -18.05
N ASN A 135 17.39 3.23 -17.50
CA ASN A 135 16.39 4.16 -18.02
C ASN A 135 15.90 5.15 -16.94
N GLU A 136 16.78 6.08 -16.57
CA GLU A 136 16.48 7.11 -15.56
C GLU A 136 15.26 7.97 -15.92
N ALA A 137 15.05 8.25 -17.21
CA ALA A 137 13.91 9.01 -17.69
C ALA A 137 12.59 8.27 -17.43
N LEU A 138 12.53 6.97 -17.74
CA LEU A 138 11.36 6.14 -17.45
C LEU A 138 11.13 6.02 -15.95
N ARG A 139 12.19 5.85 -15.15
CA ARG A 139 12.11 5.84 -13.67
C ARG A 139 11.50 7.14 -13.14
N PHE A 140 11.99 8.29 -13.61
CA PHE A 140 11.46 9.59 -13.23
C PHE A 140 9.98 9.75 -13.61
N GLN A 141 9.62 9.41 -14.85
CA GLN A 141 8.24 9.54 -15.34
C GLN A 141 7.28 8.64 -14.56
N SER A 142 7.61 7.35 -14.42
CA SER A 142 6.79 6.41 -13.67
C SER A 142 6.65 6.81 -12.21
N PHE A 143 7.72 7.25 -11.55
CA PHE A 143 7.68 7.67 -10.16
C PHE A 143 6.95 9.02 -9.95
N TRP A 144 7.48 10.11 -10.51
CA TRP A 144 7.01 11.47 -10.20
C TRP A 144 5.74 11.85 -10.94
N LEU A 145 5.52 11.31 -12.14
CA LEU A 145 4.38 11.68 -12.98
C LEU A 145 3.24 10.67 -12.92
N CYS A 146 3.48 9.45 -12.42
CA CYS A 146 2.44 8.43 -12.28
C CYS A 146 2.22 7.98 -10.84
N GLU A 147 3.24 7.47 -10.15
CA GLU A 147 3.09 6.89 -8.81
C GLU A 147 2.66 7.95 -7.78
N VAL A 148 3.41 9.04 -7.65
CA VAL A 148 3.13 10.09 -6.66
C VAL A 148 1.74 10.73 -6.89
N PRO A 149 1.36 11.15 -8.11
CA PRO A 149 0.02 11.68 -8.36
C PRO A 149 -1.09 10.65 -8.10
N ALA A 150 -0.88 9.38 -8.47
CA ALA A 150 -1.86 8.33 -8.23
C ALA A 150 -2.05 8.08 -6.72
N LEU A 151 -0.98 8.05 -5.93
CA LEU A 151 -1.08 7.97 -4.47
C LEU A 151 -1.80 9.17 -3.87
N ALA A 152 -1.53 10.38 -4.34
CA ALA A 152 -2.23 11.58 -3.89
C ALA A 152 -3.74 11.49 -4.15
N LEU A 153 -4.14 11.03 -5.34
CA LEU A 153 -5.54 10.81 -5.70
C LEU A 153 -6.18 9.66 -4.91
N CYS A 154 -5.43 8.60 -4.62
CA CYS A 154 -5.86 7.51 -3.73
C CYS A 154 -6.17 8.04 -2.32
N ILE A 155 -5.25 8.82 -1.74
CA ILE A 155 -5.38 9.44 -0.42
C ILE A 155 -6.58 10.39 -0.36
N ALA A 156 -6.76 11.23 -1.38
CA ALA A 156 -7.93 12.10 -1.50
C ALA A 156 -9.23 11.29 -1.56
N SER A 157 -9.26 10.20 -2.33
CA SER A 157 -10.42 9.31 -2.46
C SER A 157 -10.75 8.60 -1.13
N LEU A 158 -9.74 8.19 -0.36
CA LEU A 158 -9.95 7.63 0.99
C LEU A 158 -10.50 8.67 1.97
N SER A 159 -10.00 9.90 1.90
CA SER A 159 -10.51 11.00 2.73
C SER A 159 -11.97 11.33 2.41
N ILE A 160 -12.32 11.40 1.11
CA ILE A 160 -13.71 11.56 0.65
C ILE A 160 -14.59 10.39 1.10
N PHE A 161 -14.09 9.15 1.05
CA PHE A 161 -14.83 7.99 1.54
C PHE A 161 -15.13 8.13 3.04
N GLY A 162 -14.16 8.53 3.86
CA GLY A 162 -14.37 8.81 5.29
C GLY A 162 -15.39 9.91 5.55
N GLY A 163 -15.29 11.02 4.80
CA GLY A 163 -16.23 12.15 4.90
C GLY A 163 -17.66 11.77 4.53
N ASN A 164 -17.84 11.01 3.44
CA ASN A 164 -19.15 10.49 3.03
C ASN A 164 -19.74 9.59 4.12
N LYS A 165 -18.93 8.69 4.68
CA LYS A 165 -19.37 7.76 5.74
C LYS A 165 -19.88 8.51 6.97
N ILE A 166 -19.17 9.54 7.44
CA ILE A 166 -19.62 10.40 8.55
C ILE A 166 -20.92 11.12 8.19
N TYR A 167 -20.99 11.69 6.98
CA TYR A 167 -22.15 12.45 6.53
C TYR A 167 -23.41 11.59 6.42
N ILE A 168 -23.29 10.34 5.97
CA ILE A 168 -24.41 9.40 5.75
C ILE A 168 -24.84 8.75 7.06
N GLU A 169 -23.90 8.17 7.81
CA GLU A 169 -24.20 7.43 9.05
C GLU A 169 -24.62 8.35 10.21
N LYS A 170 -24.37 9.67 10.09
CA LYS A 170 -24.62 10.69 11.13
C LYS A 170 -23.97 10.37 12.48
N HIS A 171 -23.01 9.44 12.49
CA HIS A 171 -22.26 9.01 13.66
C HIS A 171 -20.77 8.97 13.33
N LEU A 172 -19.95 9.39 14.30
CA LEU A 172 -18.51 9.41 14.15
C LEU A 172 -17.94 8.02 14.49
N HIS A 173 -17.77 7.16 13.49
CA HIS A 173 -17.03 5.90 13.68
C HIS A 173 -15.53 6.16 13.52
N TRP A 174 -14.70 5.54 14.37
CA TRP A 174 -13.25 5.77 14.38
C TRP A 174 -12.58 5.44 13.03
N THR A 175 -13.11 4.46 12.28
CA THR A 175 -12.64 4.14 10.92
C THR A 175 -12.88 5.26 9.93
N SER A 176 -13.99 5.99 10.09
CA SER A 176 -14.33 7.13 9.23
C SER A 176 -13.43 8.32 9.53
N VAL A 177 -13.07 8.52 10.80
CA VAL A 177 -12.05 9.48 11.22
C VAL A 177 -10.69 9.12 10.64
N LEU A 178 -10.28 7.85 10.71
CA LEU A 178 -9.01 7.40 10.15
C LEU A 178 -8.94 7.62 8.63
N LEU A 179 -10.00 7.25 7.91
CA LEU A 179 -10.15 7.53 6.47
C LEU A 179 -10.01 9.02 6.17
N LEU A 180 -10.75 9.87 6.90
CA LEU A 180 -10.70 11.32 6.72
C LEU A 180 -9.30 11.88 7.00
N ALA A 181 -8.60 11.35 8.01
CA ALA A 181 -7.26 11.74 8.42
C ALA A 181 -6.12 11.21 7.53
N THR A 182 -6.41 10.38 6.52
CA THR A 182 -5.40 9.81 5.61
C THR A 182 -4.40 10.84 5.06
N PRO A 183 -4.80 12.05 4.61
CA PRO A 183 -3.86 13.06 4.13
C PRO A 183 -2.87 13.51 5.22
N ALA A 184 -3.35 13.73 6.45
CA ALA A 184 -2.50 14.11 7.56
C ALA A 184 -1.54 12.98 7.94
N LEU A 185 -2.01 11.73 7.95
CA LEU A 185 -1.17 10.56 8.17
C LEU A 185 -0.08 10.42 7.11
N ALA A 186 -0.41 10.64 5.83
CA ALA A 186 0.53 10.60 4.73
C ALA A 186 1.61 11.69 4.88
N LEU A 187 1.21 12.92 5.23
CA LEU A 187 2.15 14.03 5.46
C LEU A 187 3.06 13.74 6.66
N LEU A 188 2.51 13.27 7.78
CA LEU A 188 3.29 12.91 8.97
C LEU A 188 4.26 11.77 8.69
N ALA A 189 3.82 10.73 7.97
CA ALA A 189 4.69 9.62 7.58
C ALA A 189 5.81 10.09 6.63
N THR A 190 5.49 10.93 5.64
CA THR A 190 6.48 11.52 4.72
C THR A 190 7.48 12.38 5.47
N ALA A 191 7.02 13.26 6.36
CA ALA A 191 7.86 14.16 7.12
C ALA A 191 8.75 13.39 8.11
N SER A 192 8.19 12.38 8.78
CA SER A 192 8.93 11.49 9.68
C SER A 192 10.05 10.77 8.92
N GLN A 193 9.73 10.17 7.77
CA GLN A 193 10.69 9.44 6.97
C GLN A 193 11.60 10.33 6.13
N ASN A 194 11.28 11.62 5.99
CA ASN A 194 11.84 12.54 4.99
C ASN A 194 11.89 11.94 3.58
N TYR A 195 10.91 11.10 3.20
CA TYR A 195 11.04 10.26 2.02
C TYR A 195 9.70 9.94 1.35
N MET A 196 9.68 10.06 0.02
CA MET A 196 8.54 9.71 -0.85
C MET A 196 8.93 8.51 -1.74
N PRO A 197 7.96 7.71 -2.19
CA PRO A 197 6.51 7.75 -1.98
C PRO A 197 6.06 6.84 -0.83
N HIS A 198 7.01 6.31 -0.06
CA HIS A 198 6.77 5.30 0.95
C HIS A 198 6.04 5.83 2.18
N GLY A 199 6.23 7.10 2.54
CA GLY A 199 5.43 7.77 3.59
C GLY A 199 3.92 7.76 3.26
N PRO A 200 3.51 8.26 2.08
CA PRO A 200 2.12 8.17 1.62
C PRO A 200 1.61 6.73 1.56
N LEU A 201 2.40 5.78 1.06
CA LEU A 201 2.03 4.36 0.99
C LEU A 201 1.87 3.71 2.39
N LEU A 202 2.67 4.12 3.37
CA LEU A 202 2.51 3.70 4.77
C LEU A 202 1.15 4.12 5.33
N ALA A 203 0.72 5.36 5.05
CA ALA A 203 -0.60 5.82 5.48
C ALA A 203 -1.73 5.05 4.79
N VAL A 204 -1.63 4.81 3.48
CA VAL A 204 -2.63 4.03 2.72
C VAL A 204 -2.70 2.58 3.23
N SER A 205 -1.56 1.93 3.47
CA SER A 205 -1.50 0.56 3.98
C SER A 205 -2.05 0.44 5.40
N LEU A 206 -1.80 1.42 6.28
CA LEU A 206 -2.41 1.48 7.62
C LEU A 206 -3.94 1.55 7.54
N VAL A 207 -4.47 2.44 6.70
CA VAL A 207 -5.91 2.59 6.48
C VAL A 207 -6.50 1.30 5.93
N ALA A 208 -5.89 0.72 4.89
CA ALA A 208 -6.35 -0.53 4.28
C ALA A 208 -6.33 -1.70 5.28
N ALA A 209 -5.27 -1.83 6.08
CA ALA A 209 -5.17 -2.83 7.13
C ALA A 209 -6.29 -2.64 8.16
N THR A 210 -6.50 -1.43 8.62
CA THR A 210 -7.53 -1.10 9.61
C THR A 210 -8.95 -1.41 9.12
N LEU A 211 -9.26 -1.02 7.88
CA LEU A 211 -10.57 -1.28 7.28
C LEU A 211 -10.83 -2.78 7.14
N SER A 212 -9.79 -3.56 6.87
CA SER A 212 -9.92 -5.02 6.81
C SER A 212 -10.46 -5.56 8.14
N PHE A 213 -9.92 -5.12 9.29
CA PHE A 213 -10.36 -5.54 10.64
C PHE A 213 -11.75 -5.07 11.03
N SER A 214 -12.20 -3.95 10.47
CA SER A 214 -13.46 -3.31 10.85
C SER A 214 -14.68 -3.89 10.15
N THR A 215 -14.48 -4.87 9.27
CA THR A 215 -15.56 -5.49 8.49
C THR A 215 -16.10 -6.70 9.26
N PRO A 216 -17.37 -6.70 9.70
CA PRO A 216 -17.96 -7.87 10.32
C PRO A 216 -17.80 -9.08 9.40
N SER A 217 -17.31 -10.22 9.91
CA SER A 217 -17.56 -11.47 9.21
C SER A 217 -19.06 -11.65 9.20
N SER A 218 -19.72 -11.49 8.04
CA SER A 218 -21.08 -11.96 7.88
C SER A 218 -21.09 -13.46 8.23
N ARG A 219 -21.60 -13.77 9.43
CA ARG A 219 -22.14 -15.08 9.76
C ARG A 219 -23.56 -15.12 9.24
#